data_AF-A0A5B0BY59-F1
#
_entry.id   AF-A0A5B0BY59-F1
#
_cell.length_a   1.000
_cell.length_b   1.000
_cell.length_c   1.000
_cell.angle_alpha   90.00
_cell.angle_beta   90.00
_cell.angle_gamma   90.00
#
_symmetry.space_group_name_H-M   'P 1'
#
loop_
_entity.id
_entity.type
_entity.pdbx_description
1 polymer ?
#
loop_
_entity_poly.entity_id
_entity_poly.type
_entity_poly.pdbx_seq_one_letter_code
_entity_poly.pdbx_strand_id
1 'polypeptide(L)'
;MVKANVEALFAKKMKPEEYVKAAQWVFGPTLGDWSFDRCCEVLGSRKDVIRLRIHYEFWRRWYVFPVEFPFLIDPVPEAVADEIYIMSGDEGYDLARAAWNQPGIRSTDLLSQASRGQITDKYRVALERLADRYMLSQQNDCWYLTGRNPALRAVDMAVIPNRPMTNQVSWSNMF
;
A
#
# COMPACT_ATOMS: atom_id res chain seq x y z
N MET A 1 -15.46 -8.63 -14.64
CA MET A 1 -15.49 -7.23 -14.15
C MET A 1 -14.38 -6.97 -13.13
N VAL A 2 -14.33 -7.69 -12.01
CA VAL A 2 -13.26 -7.56 -10.98
C VAL A 2 -11.85 -7.60 -11.59
N LYS A 3 -11.54 -8.66 -12.36
CA LYS A 3 -10.24 -8.84 -13.01
C LYS A 3 -9.85 -7.66 -13.91
N ALA A 4 -10.79 -7.16 -14.71
CA ALA A 4 -10.55 -6.05 -15.63
C ALA A 4 -10.20 -4.74 -14.90
N ASN A 5 -10.89 -4.43 -13.80
CA ASN A 5 -10.61 -3.22 -13.02
C ASN A 5 -9.25 -3.32 -12.30
N VAL A 6 -8.90 -4.50 -11.77
CA VAL A 6 -7.58 -4.72 -11.15
C VAL A 6 -6.47 -4.69 -12.20
N GLU A 7 -6.67 -5.27 -13.38
CA GLU A 7 -5.71 -5.21 -14.49
C GLU A 7 -5.51 -3.77 -14.98
N ALA A 8 -6.57 -2.97 -15.04
CA ALA A 8 -6.49 -1.56 -15.41
C ALA A 8 -5.59 -0.73 -14.47
N LEU A 9 -5.46 -1.12 -13.19
CA LEU A 9 -4.53 -0.44 -12.27
C LEU A 9 -3.06 -0.59 -12.66
N PHE A 10 -2.71 -1.63 -13.44
CA PHE A 10 -1.33 -1.93 -13.86
C PHE A 10 -1.12 -1.83 -15.36
N ALA A 11 -2.17 -1.51 -16.12
CA ALA A 11 -2.09 -1.32 -17.55
C ALA A 11 -1.19 -0.11 -17.88
N LYS A 12 -0.51 -0.16 -19.02
CA LYS A 12 0.36 0.93 -19.47
C LYS A 12 -0.37 1.77 -20.51
N LYS A 13 -0.19 3.09 -20.44
CA LYS A 13 -0.69 4.07 -21.44
C LYS A 13 -2.22 4.18 -21.55
N MET A 14 -2.96 3.89 -20.47
CA MET A 14 -4.39 4.22 -20.39
C MET A 14 -4.62 5.72 -20.17
N LYS A 15 -5.84 6.20 -20.42
CA LYS A 15 -6.20 7.59 -20.12
C LYS A 15 -6.27 7.80 -18.60
N PRO A 16 -5.88 8.96 -18.06
CA PRO A 16 -5.97 9.27 -16.63
C PRO A 16 -7.32 8.92 -15.99
N GLU A 17 -8.42 9.25 -16.66
CA GLU A 17 -9.78 8.97 -16.21
C GLU A 17 -10.07 7.48 -15.97
N GLU A 18 -9.44 6.59 -16.75
CA GLU A 18 -9.64 5.16 -16.62
C GLU A 18 -8.90 4.61 -15.40
N TYR A 19 -7.71 5.14 -15.09
CA TYR A 19 -7.01 4.83 -13.83
C TYR A 19 -7.81 5.30 -12.62
N VAL A 20 -8.35 6.52 -12.67
CA VAL A 20 -9.21 7.09 -11.62
C VAL A 20 -10.43 6.21 -11.40
N LYS A 21 -11.11 5.78 -12.47
CA LYS A 21 -12.27 4.90 -12.39
C LYS A 21 -11.92 3.52 -11.80
N ALA A 22 -10.80 2.93 -12.21
CA ALA A 22 -10.33 1.67 -11.66
C ALA A 22 -9.96 1.79 -10.17
N ALA A 23 -9.24 2.85 -9.80
CA ALA A 23 -8.87 3.14 -8.42
C ALA A 23 -10.11 3.40 -7.55
N GLN A 24 -11.06 4.21 -8.01
CA GLN A 24 -12.33 4.44 -7.31
C GLN A 24 -13.10 3.15 -7.07
N TRP A 25 -13.15 2.25 -8.07
CA TRP A 25 -13.89 1.00 -7.93
C TRP A 25 -13.25 0.03 -6.93
N VAL A 26 -11.91 -0.06 -6.90
CA VAL A 26 -11.19 -0.95 -5.98
C VAL A 26 -11.08 -0.36 -4.57
N PHE A 27 -10.70 0.92 -4.48
CA PHE A 27 -10.31 1.57 -3.24
C PHE A 27 -11.40 2.45 -2.63
N GLY A 28 -12.39 2.90 -3.38
CA GLY A 28 -13.46 3.76 -2.85
C GLY A 28 -14.83 3.07 -2.75
N PRO A 29 -15.84 3.79 -2.23
CA PRO A 29 -17.21 3.33 -2.26
C PRO A 29 -17.68 3.29 -3.70
N THR A 30 -18.30 2.18 -4.07
CA THR A 30 -18.90 1.98 -5.38
C THR A 30 -20.41 1.88 -5.22
N LEU A 31 -21.16 2.67 -5.99
CA LEU A 31 -22.61 2.56 -6.08
C LEU A 31 -22.99 1.48 -7.10
N GLY A 32 -23.88 0.57 -6.70
CA GLY A 32 -24.43 -0.49 -7.55
C GLY A 32 -24.31 -1.90 -6.98
N ASP A 33 -24.94 -2.87 -7.65
CA ASP A 33 -25.07 -4.25 -7.16
C ASP A 33 -23.74 -5.04 -7.12
N TRP A 34 -22.72 -4.55 -7.85
CA TRP A 34 -21.42 -5.21 -8.00
C TRP A 34 -20.25 -4.28 -7.59
N SER A 35 -20.26 -3.88 -6.32
CA SER A 35 -19.13 -3.18 -5.69
C SER A 35 -17.97 -4.14 -5.40
N PHE A 36 -16.75 -3.59 -5.26
CA PHE A 36 -15.59 -4.38 -4.87
C PHE A 36 -15.78 -5.08 -3.52
N ASP A 37 -16.39 -4.39 -2.55
CA ASP A 37 -16.73 -4.94 -1.23
C ASP A 37 -17.66 -6.15 -1.35
N ARG A 38 -18.72 -6.03 -2.17
CA ARG A 38 -19.66 -7.14 -2.41
C ARG A 38 -18.99 -8.32 -3.09
N CYS A 39 -18.09 -8.07 -4.05
CA CYS A 39 -17.28 -9.12 -4.66
C CYS A 39 -16.38 -9.83 -3.63
N CYS A 40 -15.76 -9.08 -2.72
CA CYS A 40 -14.93 -9.66 -1.65
C CYS A 40 -15.78 -10.51 -0.69
N GLU A 41 -16.96 -10.01 -0.28
CA GLU A 41 -17.90 -10.75 0.58
C GLU A 41 -18.31 -12.09 -0.03
N VAL A 42 -18.74 -12.09 -1.30
CA VAL A 42 -19.19 -13.30 -2.01
C VAL A 42 -18.05 -14.32 -2.14
N LEU A 43 -16.82 -13.86 -2.30
CA LEU A 43 -15.63 -14.70 -2.40
C LEU A 43 -15.02 -15.07 -1.03
N GLY A 44 -15.64 -14.68 0.09
CA GLY A 44 -15.11 -14.92 1.43
C GLY A 44 -13.75 -14.27 1.70
N SER A 45 -13.44 -13.19 0.97
CA SER A 45 -12.16 -12.50 1.02
C SER A 45 -12.25 -11.19 1.81
N ARG A 46 -11.20 -10.83 2.54
CA ARG A 46 -11.14 -9.56 3.27
C ARG A 46 -10.66 -8.44 2.34
N LYS A 47 -11.50 -7.43 2.09
CA LYS A 47 -11.21 -6.31 1.19
C LYS A 47 -9.87 -5.63 1.47
N ASP A 48 -9.57 -5.38 2.75
CA ASP A 48 -8.34 -4.71 3.18
C ASP A 48 -7.09 -5.51 2.84
N VAL A 49 -7.18 -6.84 2.97
CA VAL A 49 -6.08 -7.76 2.60
C VAL A 49 -5.83 -7.70 1.10
N ILE A 50 -6.88 -7.65 0.28
CA ILE A 50 -6.75 -7.54 -1.17
C ILE A 50 -6.17 -6.17 -1.56
N ARG A 51 -6.64 -5.07 -0.96
CA ARG A 51 -6.13 -3.72 -1.24
C ARG A 51 -4.66 -3.56 -0.85
N LEU A 52 -4.27 -4.03 0.33
CA LEU A 52 -2.86 -4.09 0.74
C LEU A 52 -2.04 -4.96 -0.21
N ARG A 53 -2.60 -6.07 -0.70
CA ARG A 53 -1.93 -6.90 -1.69
C ARG A 53 -1.73 -6.13 -3.00
N ILE A 54 -2.69 -5.32 -3.44
CA ILE A 54 -2.53 -4.47 -4.63
C ILE A 54 -1.43 -3.43 -4.42
N HIS A 55 -1.34 -2.80 -3.24
CA HIS A 55 -0.22 -1.91 -2.92
C HIS A 55 1.14 -2.61 -2.95
N TYR A 56 1.21 -3.83 -2.39
CA TYR A 56 2.39 -4.67 -2.48
C TYR A 56 2.76 -4.99 -3.94
N GLU A 57 1.78 -5.22 -4.82
CA GLU A 57 2.02 -5.41 -6.26
C GLU A 57 2.56 -4.15 -6.95
N PHE A 58 2.14 -2.95 -6.54
CA PHE A 58 2.75 -1.71 -7.03
C PHE A 58 4.24 -1.64 -6.67
N TRP A 59 4.59 -1.92 -5.42
CA TRP A 59 5.98 -1.98 -4.99
C TRP A 59 6.77 -3.05 -5.75
N ARG A 60 6.25 -4.28 -5.82
CA ARG A 60 6.91 -5.43 -6.45
C ARG A 60 7.22 -5.19 -7.94
N ARG A 61 6.32 -4.48 -8.64
CA ARG A 61 6.48 -4.13 -10.07
C ARG A 61 7.21 -2.81 -10.28
N TRP A 62 7.59 -2.13 -9.20
CA TRP A 62 8.11 -0.77 -9.22
C TRP A 62 7.21 0.16 -10.06
N TYR A 63 5.90 0.03 -9.86
CA TYR A 63 4.90 0.78 -10.58
C TYR A 63 4.55 2.05 -9.81
N VAL A 64 4.83 3.21 -10.38
CA VAL A 64 4.36 4.50 -9.85
C VAL A 64 2.98 4.75 -10.43
N PHE A 65 1.96 4.89 -9.58
CA PHE A 65 0.62 5.15 -10.06
C PHE A 65 0.60 6.54 -10.74
N PRO A 66 0.09 6.65 -11.98
CA PRO A 66 0.31 7.84 -12.81
C PRO A 66 -0.49 9.08 -12.37
N VAL A 67 -1.44 8.90 -11.47
CA VAL A 67 -2.30 9.95 -10.91
C VAL A 67 -2.37 9.78 -9.40
N GLU A 68 -2.80 10.80 -8.66
CA GLU A 68 -3.22 10.58 -7.26
C GLU A 68 -4.52 9.77 -7.26
N PHE A 69 -4.71 8.92 -6.25
CA PHE A 69 -6.00 8.28 -6.08
C PHE A 69 -7.11 9.33 -5.84
N PRO A 70 -8.35 9.05 -6.25
CA PRO A 70 -9.46 9.99 -6.07
C PRO A 70 -9.70 10.30 -4.59
N PHE A 71 -10.20 11.50 -4.28
CA PHE A 71 -10.53 11.91 -2.89
C PHE A 71 -11.46 10.93 -2.15
N LEU A 72 -12.32 10.22 -2.89
CA LEU A 72 -13.31 9.30 -2.34
C LEU A 72 -12.78 7.90 -2.08
N ILE A 73 -11.46 7.65 -2.05
CA ILE A 73 -10.97 6.32 -1.62
C ILE A 73 -11.18 6.09 -0.13
N ASP A 74 -11.40 4.83 0.23
CA ASP A 74 -11.42 4.37 1.60
C ASP A 74 -10.04 4.62 2.24
N PRO A 75 -10.01 4.95 3.55
CA PRO A 75 -8.77 5.23 4.25
C PRO A 75 -7.88 3.97 4.36
N VAL A 76 -6.68 4.19 4.89
CA VAL A 76 -5.78 3.10 5.29
C VAL A 76 -6.54 2.11 6.17
N PRO A 77 -6.43 0.78 5.93
CA PRO A 77 -7.10 -0.22 6.76
C PRO A 77 -6.78 -0.04 8.25
N GLU A 78 -7.82 -0.08 9.09
CA GLU A 78 -7.75 0.23 10.53
C GLU A 78 -6.64 -0.53 11.24
N ALA A 79 -6.53 -1.85 11.03
CA ALA A 79 -5.48 -2.66 11.66
C ALA A 79 -4.06 -2.21 11.30
N VAL A 80 -3.85 -1.66 10.10
CA VAL A 80 -2.56 -1.10 9.67
C VAL A 80 -2.37 0.30 10.24
N ALA A 81 -3.43 1.12 10.23
CA ALA A 81 -3.42 2.47 10.79
C ALA A 81 -3.07 2.45 12.29
N ASP A 82 -3.71 1.58 13.08
CA ASP A 82 -3.47 1.44 14.52
C ASP A 82 -2.02 1.02 14.80
N GLU A 83 -1.49 0.06 14.06
CA GLU A 83 -0.11 -0.39 14.23
C GLU A 83 0.90 0.73 13.90
N ILE A 84 0.62 1.51 12.86
CA ILE A 84 1.42 2.67 12.48
C ILE A 84 1.35 3.76 13.54
N TYR A 85 0.15 4.03 14.07
CA TYR A 85 -0.06 5.04 15.10
C TYR A 85 0.68 4.71 16.39
N ILE A 86 0.59 3.46 16.85
CA ILE A 86 1.31 2.98 18.05
C ILE A 86 2.83 3.14 17.89
N MET A 87 3.36 2.94 16.68
CA MET A 87 4.79 2.97 16.41
C MET A 87 5.37 4.37 16.20
N SER A 88 4.65 5.21 15.47
CA SER A 88 5.17 6.46 14.90
C SER A 88 4.24 7.67 15.10
N GLY A 89 3.13 7.51 15.83
CA GLY A 89 2.20 8.60 16.15
C GLY A 89 1.51 9.18 14.91
N ASP A 90 1.09 10.44 15.04
CA ASP A 90 0.40 11.18 13.99
C ASP A 90 1.25 11.31 12.73
N GLU A 91 2.56 11.60 12.86
CA GLU A 91 3.46 11.76 11.71
C GLU A 91 3.56 10.46 10.90
N GLY A 92 3.59 9.31 11.58
CA GLY A 92 3.56 8.01 10.91
C GLY A 92 2.26 7.77 10.15
N TYR A 93 1.12 8.08 10.76
CA TYR A 93 -0.18 7.93 10.12
C TYR A 93 -0.34 8.87 8.91
N ASP A 94 0.12 10.12 9.01
CA ASP A 94 0.09 11.08 7.91
C ASP A 94 0.94 10.62 6.72
N LEU A 95 2.12 10.04 6.97
CA LEU A 95 2.96 9.41 5.93
C LEU A 95 2.26 8.20 5.29
N ALA A 96 1.63 7.35 6.10
CA ALA A 96 0.90 6.19 5.62
C ALA A 96 -0.27 6.60 4.72
N ARG A 97 -1.03 7.63 5.11
CA ARG A 97 -2.13 8.18 4.31
C ARG A 97 -1.64 8.74 2.97
N ALA A 98 -0.54 9.51 2.97
CA ALA A 98 0.03 10.05 1.75
C ALA A 98 0.49 8.94 0.78
N ALA A 99 1.20 7.92 1.28
CA ALA A 99 1.63 6.78 0.46
C ALA A 99 0.46 5.86 0.03
N TRP A 100 -0.64 5.83 0.79
CA TRP A 100 -1.87 5.13 0.42
C TRP A 100 -2.60 5.82 -0.73
N ASN A 101 -2.68 7.14 -0.67
CA ASN A 101 -3.34 7.95 -1.70
C ASN A 101 -2.51 8.07 -2.99
N GLN A 102 -1.19 7.93 -2.90
CA GLN A 102 -0.31 8.02 -4.07
C GLN A 102 0.75 6.89 -4.06
N PRO A 103 0.41 5.69 -4.53
CA PRO A 103 1.36 4.58 -4.59
C PRO A 103 2.56 4.90 -5.49
N GLY A 104 3.77 4.84 -4.92
CA GLY A 104 5.01 5.21 -5.61
C GLY A 104 5.36 6.69 -5.53
N ILE A 105 4.75 7.44 -4.61
CA ILE A 105 5.10 8.82 -4.28
C ILE A 105 6.58 8.97 -3.94
N ARG A 106 7.19 10.07 -4.39
CA ARG A 106 8.61 10.37 -4.14
C ARG A 106 8.86 10.83 -2.71
N SER A 107 10.05 10.64 -2.17
CA SER A 107 10.38 11.01 -0.79
C SER A 107 10.08 12.49 -0.48
N THR A 108 10.40 13.40 -1.41
CA THR A 108 10.16 14.84 -1.25
C THR A 108 8.66 15.15 -1.16
N ASP A 109 7.88 14.54 -2.05
CA ASP A 109 6.44 14.76 -2.15
C ASP A 109 5.71 14.11 -0.99
N LEU A 110 6.16 12.92 -0.57
CA LEU A 110 5.65 12.20 0.58
C LEU A 110 5.75 13.03 1.86
N LEU A 111 6.96 13.54 2.14
CA LEU A 111 7.20 14.36 3.32
C LEU A 111 6.40 15.66 3.24
N SER A 112 6.38 16.31 2.07
CA SER A 112 5.64 17.56 1.86
C SER A 112 4.13 17.37 2.05
N GLN A 113 3.53 16.32 1.47
CA GLN A 113 2.11 16.04 1.59
C GLN A 113 1.72 15.64 3.02
N ALA A 114 2.49 14.74 3.64
CA ALA A 114 2.24 14.31 5.01
C ALA A 114 2.32 15.48 5.99
N SER A 115 3.34 16.33 5.86
CA SER A 115 3.56 17.47 6.76
C SER A 115 2.83 18.75 6.35
N ARG A 116 1.99 18.71 5.30
CA ARG A 116 1.33 19.90 4.73
C ARG A 116 2.32 21.04 4.43
N GLY A 117 3.50 20.70 3.92
CA GLY A 117 4.60 21.60 3.60
C GLY A 117 5.52 21.96 4.77
N GLN A 118 5.18 21.60 6.02
CA GLN A 118 5.98 21.90 7.21
C GLN A 118 6.85 20.71 7.63
N ILE A 119 7.88 20.39 6.85
CA ILE A 119 8.71 19.20 7.08
C ILE A 119 9.54 19.38 8.35
N THR A 120 9.20 18.65 9.41
CA THR A 120 9.96 18.58 10.67
C THR A 120 10.78 17.29 10.75
N ASP A 121 11.75 17.25 11.66
CA ASP A 121 12.54 16.02 11.89
C ASP A 121 11.69 14.85 12.40
N LYS A 122 10.53 15.12 13.01
CA LYS A 122 9.60 14.07 13.43
C LYS A 122 9.10 13.23 12.25
N TYR A 123 8.81 13.86 11.11
CA TYR A 123 8.40 13.14 9.90
C TYR A 123 9.52 12.29 9.31
N ARG A 124 10.77 12.76 9.37
CA ARG A 124 11.93 11.98 8.92
C ARG A 124 12.13 10.74 9.79
N VAL A 125 12.12 10.92 11.11
CA VAL A 125 12.24 9.83 12.09
C VAL A 125 11.07 8.85 11.98
N ALA A 126 9.85 9.34 11.77
CA ALA A 126 8.69 8.49 11.55
C ALA A 126 8.83 7.66 10.26
N LEU A 127 9.29 8.26 9.16
CA LEU A 127 9.52 7.57 7.89
C LEU A 127 10.57 6.46 8.04
N GLU A 128 11.69 6.75 8.70
CA GLU A 128 12.74 5.76 9.00
C GLU A 128 12.17 4.57 9.79
N ARG A 129 11.41 4.83 10.88
CA ARG A 129 10.77 3.77 11.68
C ARG A 129 9.81 2.92 10.86
N LEU A 130 9.00 3.54 10.00
CA LEU A 130 8.07 2.83 9.14
C LEU A 130 8.77 1.99 8.08
N ALA A 131 9.91 2.45 7.57
CA ALA A 131 10.76 1.71 6.64
C ALA A 131 11.41 0.50 7.33
N ASP A 132 11.98 0.69 8.53
CA ASP A 132 12.63 -0.36 9.32
C ASP A 132 11.66 -1.49 9.72
N ARG A 133 10.38 -1.17 9.92
CA ARG A 133 9.32 -2.16 10.19
C ARG A 133 8.62 -2.68 8.94
N TYR A 134 9.09 -2.26 7.77
CA TYR A 134 8.53 -2.62 6.48
C TYR A 134 7.07 -2.25 6.29
N MET A 135 6.55 -1.26 7.02
CA MET A 135 5.19 -0.75 6.81
C MET A 135 5.11 0.08 5.54
N LEU A 136 6.07 0.98 5.37
CA LEU A 136 6.34 1.64 4.12
C LEU A 136 7.53 0.96 3.47
N SER A 137 7.35 0.47 2.25
CA SER A 137 8.43 -0.11 1.47
C SER A 137 8.93 0.89 0.45
N GLN A 138 10.25 1.05 0.38
CA GLN A 138 10.91 1.88 -0.62
C GLN A 138 11.33 1.06 -1.83
N GLN A 139 11.27 1.66 -3.01
CA GLN A 139 11.95 1.21 -4.21
C GLN A 139 12.59 2.42 -4.89
N ASN A 140 13.92 2.53 -4.85
CA ASN A 140 14.65 3.75 -5.18
C ASN A 140 14.14 4.96 -4.37
N ASP A 141 13.55 5.96 -5.01
CA ASP A 141 12.99 7.15 -4.34
C ASP A 141 11.46 7.07 -4.17
N CYS A 142 10.84 5.95 -4.55
CA CYS A 142 9.38 5.77 -4.54
C CYS A 142 8.92 4.96 -3.32
N TRP A 143 7.84 5.41 -2.68
CA TRP A 143 7.32 4.83 -1.44
C TRP A 143 5.93 4.22 -1.61
N TYR A 144 5.68 3.14 -0.87
CA TYR A 144 4.45 2.34 -0.96
C TYR A 144 4.00 1.89 0.43
N LEU A 145 2.71 2.05 0.74
CA LEU A 145 2.12 1.43 1.93
C LEU A 145 1.83 -0.05 1.70
N THR A 146 2.78 -0.92 2.04
CA THR A 146 2.65 -2.36 1.83
C THR A 146 2.08 -3.09 3.03
N GLY A 147 2.03 -2.44 4.20
CA GLY A 147 2.01 -3.16 5.48
C GLY A 147 3.27 -4.03 5.62
N ARG A 148 3.37 -4.89 6.62
CA ARG A 148 4.56 -5.75 6.87
C ARG A 148 4.98 -6.53 5.61
N ASN A 149 5.97 -6.02 4.87
CA ASN A 149 6.39 -6.57 3.59
C ASN A 149 7.05 -7.96 3.77
N PRO A 150 6.45 -9.06 3.27
CA PRO A 150 6.97 -10.40 3.48
C PRO A 150 8.27 -10.65 2.70
N ALA A 151 8.49 -10.00 1.56
CA ALA A 151 9.69 -10.19 0.75
C ALA A 151 10.91 -9.60 1.44
N LEU A 152 10.82 -8.35 1.91
CA LEU A 152 11.91 -7.71 2.66
C LEU A 152 12.20 -8.45 3.97
N ARG A 153 11.15 -8.86 4.69
CA ARG A 153 11.30 -9.67 5.90
C ARG A 153 12.00 -11.02 5.63
N ALA A 154 11.68 -11.66 4.51
CA ALA A 154 12.31 -12.93 4.12
C ALA A 154 13.80 -12.75 3.79
N VAL A 155 14.16 -11.63 3.14
CA VAL A 155 15.57 -11.26 2.85
C VAL A 155 16.34 -11.10 4.16
N ASP A 156 15.85 -10.30 5.10
CA ASP A 156 16.50 -10.13 6.41
C ASP A 156 16.68 -11.45 7.15
N MET A 157 15.63 -12.27 7.21
CA MET A 157 15.68 -13.58 7.87
C MET A 157 16.61 -14.58 7.17
N ALA A 158 16.99 -14.35 5.92
CA ALA A 158 17.97 -15.17 5.21
C ALA A 158 19.42 -14.75 5.53
N VAL A 159 19.63 -13.51 5.98
CA VAL A 159 20.94 -12.95 6.35
C VAL A 159 21.35 -13.33 7.78
N ILE A 160 20.43 -13.81 8.63
CA ILE A 160 20.71 -14.23 10.01
C ILE A 160 21.49 -15.56 10.02
N PRO A 161 22.71 -15.63 10.61
CA PRO A 161 23.61 -16.79 10.49
C PRO A 161 23.10 -18.10 11.13
N ASN A 162 22.11 -18.05 12.02
CA ASN A 162 21.58 -19.22 12.74
C ASN A 162 20.07 -19.31 12.56
N ARG A 163 19.62 -19.98 11.50
CA ARG A 163 18.21 -20.16 11.16
C ARG A 163 17.64 -21.41 11.86
N PRO A 164 16.73 -21.31 12.85
CA PRO A 164 15.87 -22.44 13.17
C PRO A 164 14.94 -22.67 11.96
N MET A 165 14.93 -23.88 11.41
CA MET A 165 14.04 -24.28 10.32
C MET A 165 12.59 -24.14 10.77
N THR A 166 11.97 -23.00 10.48
CA THR A 166 10.52 -22.87 10.53
C THR A 166 10.01 -23.02 9.11
N ASN A 167 9.31 -24.12 8.86
CA ASN A 167 8.57 -24.35 7.62
C ASN A 167 7.45 -23.31 7.52
N GLN A 168 7.76 -22.09 7.08
CA GLN A 168 6.75 -21.12 6.68
C GLN A 168 6.28 -21.46 5.27
N VAL A 169 5.06 -21.98 5.19
CA VAL A 169 4.34 -22.16 3.93
C VAL A 169 4.23 -20.79 3.23
N SER A 170 4.87 -20.67 2.08
CA SER A 170 4.81 -19.48 1.22
C SER A 170 3.48 -19.48 0.47
N TRP A 171 2.54 -18.65 0.92
CA TRP A 171 1.23 -18.45 0.27
C TRP A 171 1.35 -17.90 -1.17
N SER A 172 2.53 -17.41 -1.57
CA SER A 172 2.85 -16.96 -2.93
C SER A 172 2.71 -18.04 -4.00
N ASN A 173 2.67 -19.32 -3.61
CA ASN A 173 2.59 -20.47 -4.51
C ASN A 173 1.20 -21.13 -4.54
N MET A 174 0.17 -20.54 -3.92
CA MET A 174 -1.18 -21.12 -3.90
C MET A 174 -2.13 -20.60 -4.98
N PHE A 175 -1.69 -19.72 -5.89
CA PHE A 175 -2.48 -19.27 -7.04
C PHE A 175 -1.62 -19.07 -8.29
#